data_AF-A0A7S0I504-F1
#
_entry.id   AF-A0A7S0I504-F1
#
_cell.length_a   1.000
_cell.length_b   1.000
_cell.length_c   1.000
_cell.angle_alpha   90.00
_cell.angle_beta   90.00
_cell.angle_gamma   90.00
#
_symmetry.space_group_name_H-M   'P 1'
#
loop_
_entity.id
_entity.type
_entity.pdbx_description
1 polymer ?
#
loop_
_entity_poly.entity_id
_entity_poly.type
_entity_poly.pdbx_seq_one_letter_code
_entity_poly.pdbx_strand_id
1 'polypeptide(L)'
;MGSEPMSLAMLLDRTNSGTPVLCLDVRRRPDIRELACKDTGKLSVSTAGILEASCHNMASVVLRKASLAPMNSPKARKHASLDRSTSEVALVTESFAEVMTDTETKHHWREMVIDLAKAEIVRGIAKMHDAGKCESLDCAMLAYMNEALIVGESEDRLKHDLFSAIQKAQKHSEDRRKGVKEAIREETVLDESGTRATAVQITATADWFARTFYENVFKVCGHLKGDTAEEMFAKEIVMMATHARSLFLSSCFYTANVWQLEAAKALMLRLVRLDRLPEYTSAQGLLLLRDAWCEVDVASHLADKYKRICKALFIVQITLAWLVVAMAAASSFLEAAWMSDPCADQAISIYPGILQQLIFLAAVLLTAVISLQGMYNSRPRWRQLRNGANSLESLIWMYRTRVGRFEIDDSNRRADRPEKELEAAINEWRDHLMAGAGLKSTNINQDFTGFRAQQLEQAHQQLQKQQQQQQQQQQQQQQQ
;
A
#
# COMPACT_ATOMS: atom_id res chain seq x y z
N MET A 1 -11.80 -6.05 -11.89
CA MET A 1 -11.48 -4.69 -11.39
C MET A 1 -12.76 -3.88 -11.41
N GLY A 2 -13.61 -4.04 -10.39
CA GLY A 2 -14.90 -3.37 -10.26
C GLY A 2 -14.84 -2.19 -9.29
N SER A 3 -13.89 -1.27 -9.50
CA SER A 3 -13.85 -0.01 -8.76
C SER A 3 -14.70 1.01 -9.51
N GLU A 4 -15.65 1.64 -8.82
CA GLU A 4 -16.31 2.84 -9.32
C GLU A 4 -15.25 3.85 -9.82
N PRO A 5 -15.51 4.60 -10.90
CA PRO A 5 -14.58 5.61 -11.39
C PRO A 5 -14.27 6.58 -10.26
N MET A 6 -13.04 6.54 -9.75
CA MET A 6 -12.60 7.38 -8.65
C MET A 6 -12.64 8.84 -9.13
N SER A 7 -13.39 9.69 -8.45
CA SER A 7 -13.45 11.11 -8.80
C SER A 7 -12.09 11.78 -8.53
N LEU A 8 -11.79 12.84 -9.27
CA LEU A 8 -10.55 13.60 -9.06
C LEU A 8 -10.43 14.13 -7.62
N ALA A 9 -11.55 14.45 -6.98
CA ALA A 9 -11.59 14.86 -5.58
C ALA A 9 -11.12 13.74 -4.64
N MET A 10 -11.48 12.49 -4.91
CA MET A 10 -10.99 11.34 -4.13
C MET A 10 -9.49 11.09 -4.34
N LEU A 11 -8.99 11.25 -5.57
CA LEU A 11 -7.56 11.17 -5.85
C LEU A 11 -6.80 12.24 -5.05
N LEU A 12 -7.32 13.47 -5.04
CA LEU A 12 -6.71 14.59 -4.33
C LEU A 12 -6.69 14.35 -2.81
N ASP A 13 -7.80 13.90 -2.22
CA ASP A 13 -7.89 13.57 -0.80
C ASP A 13 -6.86 12.49 -0.39
N ARG A 14 -6.71 11.45 -1.22
CA ARG A 14 -5.69 10.42 -1.02
C ARG A 14 -4.26 10.97 -1.12
N THR A 15 -3.98 11.82 -2.10
CA THR A 15 -2.65 12.45 -2.20
C THR A 15 -2.36 13.41 -1.04
N ASN A 16 -3.36 14.14 -0.55
CA ASN A 16 -3.22 15.07 0.57
C ASN A 16 -3.02 14.34 1.91
N SER A 17 -3.56 13.14 2.06
CA SER A 17 -3.29 12.26 3.20
C SER A 17 -1.91 11.57 3.15
N GLY A 18 -1.08 11.89 2.15
CA GLY A 18 0.24 11.26 1.96
C GLY A 18 0.17 9.83 1.42
N THR A 19 -1.02 9.35 1.02
CA THR A 19 -1.16 8.02 0.42
C THR A 19 -0.61 8.07 -1.02
N PRO A 20 0.35 7.21 -1.39
CA PRO A 20 0.83 7.15 -2.77
C PRO A 20 -0.30 6.70 -3.70
N VAL A 21 -0.54 7.49 -4.75
CA VAL A 21 -1.53 7.22 -5.79
C VAL A 21 -0.78 6.87 -7.07
N LEU A 22 -1.01 5.66 -7.59
CA LEU A 22 -0.47 5.22 -8.88
C LEU A 22 -1.58 5.28 -9.94
N CYS A 23 -1.38 6.15 -10.91
CA CYS A 23 -2.29 6.36 -12.03
C CYS A 23 -1.76 5.64 -13.27
N LEU A 24 -2.54 4.69 -13.78
CA LEU A 24 -2.12 3.83 -14.89
C LEU A 24 -2.66 4.35 -16.22
N ASP A 25 -1.76 4.59 -17.17
CA ASP A 25 -2.13 4.86 -18.55
C ASP A 25 -2.19 3.57 -19.37
N VAL A 26 -3.40 3.22 -19.78
CA VAL A 26 -3.69 2.00 -20.56
C VAL A 26 -3.54 2.21 -22.07
N ARG A 27 -3.27 3.43 -22.53
CA ARG A 27 -3.22 3.74 -23.97
C ARG A 27 -1.90 3.26 -24.58
N ARG A 28 -2.02 2.60 -25.74
CA ARG A 28 -0.85 2.20 -26.54
C ARG A 28 -0.32 3.43 -27.25
N ARG A 29 0.64 4.10 -26.63
CA ARG A 29 1.30 5.27 -27.21
C ARG A 29 2.81 5.04 -27.35
N PRO A 30 3.45 5.66 -28.35
CA PRO A 30 4.90 5.77 -28.37
C PRO A 30 5.38 6.54 -27.14
N ASP A 31 6.60 6.24 -26.68
CA ASP A 31 7.23 6.97 -25.58
C ASP A 31 7.35 8.45 -25.99
N ILE A 32 7.00 9.37 -25.08
CA ILE A 32 7.06 10.80 -25.35
C ILE A 32 8.49 11.24 -25.70
N ARG A 33 9.49 10.54 -25.15
CA ARG A 33 10.90 10.72 -25.46
C ARG A 33 11.20 10.32 -26.88
N GLU A 34 10.66 9.19 -27.34
CA GLU A 34 10.83 8.71 -28.70
C GLU A 34 10.17 9.65 -29.72
N LEU A 35 8.99 10.20 -29.38
CA LEU A 35 8.32 11.22 -30.19
C LEU A 35 9.15 12.51 -30.26
N ALA A 36 9.63 13.02 -29.13
CA ALA A 36 10.47 14.21 -29.08
C ALA A 36 11.74 14.03 -29.93
N CYS A 37 12.38 12.85 -29.84
CA CYS A 37 13.54 12.52 -30.68
C CYS A 37 13.20 12.49 -32.18
N LYS A 38 12.05 11.91 -32.58
CA LYS A 38 11.61 11.84 -33.99
C LYS A 38 11.33 13.21 -34.60
N ASP A 39 10.72 14.11 -33.85
CA ASP A 39 10.44 15.48 -34.32
C ASP A 39 11.69 16.36 -34.34
N THR A 40 12.69 16.04 -33.50
CA THR A 40 13.96 16.77 -33.48
C THR A 40 14.94 16.42 -34.62
N GLY A 41 14.65 15.41 -35.45
CA GLY A 41 15.62 15.01 -36.48
C GLY A 41 15.08 14.12 -37.61
N LYS A 42 14.71 14.75 -38.73
CA LYS A 42 15.00 14.19 -40.06
C LYS A 42 16.17 14.96 -40.67
N LEU A 43 17.37 14.40 -40.53
CA LEU A 43 18.53 14.81 -41.32
C LEU A 43 18.45 14.09 -42.67
N SER A 44 18.12 14.83 -43.73
CA SER A 44 18.28 14.35 -45.10
C SER A 44 19.56 14.94 -45.70
N VAL A 45 20.45 14.08 -46.17
CA VAL A 45 21.63 14.50 -46.93
C VAL A 45 21.16 14.87 -48.34
N SER A 46 21.33 16.13 -48.74
CA SER A 46 21.05 16.56 -50.11
C SER A 46 22.02 15.87 -51.08
N THR A 47 21.58 15.60 -52.32
CA THR A 47 22.39 14.99 -53.39
C THR A 47 23.68 15.74 -53.71
N ALA A 48 23.83 16.97 -53.23
CA ALA A 48 25.06 17.76 -53.32
C ALA A 48 26.11 17.46 -52.22
N GLY A 49 25.85 16.52 -51.31
CA GLY A 49 26.73 16.25 -50.16
C GLY A 49 26.69 17.34 -49.08
N ILE A 50 25.71 18.23 -49.15
CA ILE A 50 25.43 19.26 -48.15
C ILE A 50 24.35 18.72 -47.21
N LEU A 51 24.63 18.75 -45.91
CA LEU A 51 23.67 18.42 -44.86
C LEU A 51 22.63 19.55 -44.78
N GLU A 52 21.48 19.37 -45.42
CA GLU A 52 20.34 20.28 -45.26
C GLU A 52 19.45 19.78 -44.13
N ALA A 53 19.62 20.39 -42.95
CA ALA A 53 18.73 20.19 -41.81
C ALA A 53 17.49 21.08 -41.98
N SER A 54 16.37 20.50 -42.42
CA SER A 54 15.06 21.12 -42.28
C SER A 54 14.58 20.93 -40.84
N CYS A 55 14.94 21.85 -39.94
CA CYS A 55 14.49 21.80 -38.55
C CYS A 55 14.13 23.20 -38.04
N HIS A 56 12.92 23.34 -37.48
CA HIS A 56 12.46 24.57 -36.87
C HIS A 56 12.88 24.63 -35.37
N ASN A 57 13.73 25.61 -35.06
CA ASN A 57 14.04 26.20 -33.76
C ASN A 57 15.04 25.58 -32.78
N MET A 58 15.00 24.30 -32.36
CA MET A 58 15.99 23.82 -31.35
C MET A 58 17.26 23.21 -31.96
N ALA A 59 17.11 22.42 -33.01
CA ALA A 59 18.25 21.79 -33.69
C ALA A 59 19.19 22.84 -34.29
N SER A 60 18.69 24.01 -34.71
CA SER A 60 19.56 25.10 -35.19
C SER A 60 20.46 25.64 -34.07
N VAL A 61 20.01 25.69 -32.81
CA VAL A 61 20.81 26.12 -31.66
C VAL A 61 21.82 25.03 -31.26
N VAL A 62 21.40 23.76 -31.21
CA VAL A 62 22.29 22.62 -30.92
C VAL A 62 23.35 22.45 -32.00
N LEU A 63 22.96 22.46 -33.28
CA LEU A 63 23.88 22.36 -34.42
C LEU A 63 24.79 23.59 -34.54
N ARG A 64 24.33 24.79 -34.14
CA ARG A 64 25.16 26.00 -34.11
C ARG A 64 26.14 25.99 -32.94
N LYS A 65 25.77 25.47 -31.75
CA LYS A 65 26.73 25.24 -30.66
C LYS A 65 27.72 24.12 -31.02
N ALA A 66 27.27 23.03 -31.62
CA ALA A 66 28.13 21.92 -32.06
C ALA A 66 29.08 22.33 -33.20
N SER A 67 28.67 23.20 -34.12
CA SER A 67 29.55 23.73 -35.18
C SER A 67 30.52 24.81 -34.70
N LEU A 68 30.23 25.47 -33.56
CA LEU A 68 31.12 26.43 -32.90
C LEU A 68 32.08 25.77 -31.89
N ALA A 69 31.88 24.50 -31.53
CA ALA A 69 32.80 23.76 -30.67
C ALA A 69 34.13 23.54 -31.42
N PRO A 70 35.26 24.06 -30.92
CA PRO A 70 36.54 23.96 -31.62
C PRO A 70 36.95 22.48 -31.74
N MET A 71 37.12 21.99 -32.97
CA MET A 71 37.57 20.63 -33.32
C MET A 71 38.99 20.26 -32.84
N ASN A 72 39.57 21.02 -31.91
CA ASN A 72 40.94 20.84 -31.43
C ASN A 72 41.06 19.86 -30.24
N SER A 73 39.99 19.12 -29.93
CA SER A 73 40.03 18.04 -28.93
C SER A 73 40.83 16.82 -29.45
N PRO A 74 41.94 16.43 -28.81
CA PRO A 74 42.77 15.29 -29.26
C PRO A 74 42.06 13.92 -29.18
N LYS A 75 40.86 13.84 -28.61
CA LYS A 75 40.03 12.64 -28.59
C LYS A 75 39.31 12.37 -29.92
N ALA A 76 39.05 13.40 -30.73
CA ALA A 76 38.33 13.26 -32.00
C ALA A 76 39.13 12.53 -33.10
N ARG A 77 40.47 12.48 -32.99
CA ARG A 77 41.33 11.81 -33.99
C ARG A 77 41.37 10.28 -33.89
N LYS A 78 40.89 9.67 -32.80
CA LYS A 78 40.96 8.21 -32.59
C LYS A 78 39.76 7.41 -33.09
N HIS A 79 38.68 8.07 -33.52
CA HIS A 79 37.45 7.39 -33.97
C HIS A 79 37.25 7.37 -35.50
N ALA A 80 38.25 7.79 -36.28
CA ALA A 80 38.14 7.93 -37.73
C ALA A 80 38.07 6.61 -38.54
N SER A 81 37.93 5.46 -37.90
CA SER A 81 37.80 4.15 -38.58
C SER A 81 36.58 3.32 -38.16
N LEU A 82 35.60 3.90 -37.47
CA LEU A 82 34.30 3.24 -37.25
C LEU A 82 33.24 3.76 -38.23
N ASP A 83 32.31 2.88 -38.58
CA ASP A 83 31.16 3.15 -39.45
C ASP A 83 30.56 4.53 -39.21
N ARG A 84 30.57 5.36 -40.25
CA ARG A 84 30.16 6.77 -40.25
C ARG A 84 28.81 7.00 -39.56
N SER A 85 27.88 6.06 -39.69
CA SER A 85 26.54 6.13 -39.07
C SER A 85 26.58 5.98 -37.55
N THR A 86 27.40 5.08 -37.01
CA THR A 86 27.53 4.88 -35.57
C THR A 86 28.31 5.99 -34.88
N SER A 87 29.33 6.55 -35.55
CA SER A 87 30.08 7.70 -35.01
C SER A 87 29.24 8.97 -34.99
N GLU A 88 28.38 9.20 -35.99
CA GLU A 88 27.49 10.37 -36.03
C GLU A 88 26.42 10.31 -34.93
N VAL A 89 25.80 9.15 -34.71
CA VAL A 89 24.84 8.97 -33.61
C VAL A 89 25.51 9.19 -32.25
N ALA A 90 26.71 8.66 -32.04
CA ALA A 90 27.45 8.87 -30.79
C ALA A 90 27.81 10.35 -30.57
N LEU A 91 28.29 11.04 -31.62
CA LEU A 91 28.68 12.44 -31.53
C LEU A 91 27.48 13.37 -31.31
N VAL A 92 26.33 13.06 -31.93
CA VAL A 92 25.06 13.76 -31.69
C VAL A 92 24.59 13.52 -30.26
N THR A 93 24.72 12.29 -29.74
CA THR A 93 24.30 11.97 -28.37
C THR A 93 25.18 12.66 -27.33
N GLU A 94 26.50 12.70 -27.52
CA GLU A 94 27.44 13.42 -26.63
C GLU A 94 27.25 14.94 -26.71
N SER A 95 27.12 15.51 -27.92
CA SER A 95 26.90 16.95 -28.10
C SER A 95 25.54 17.38 -27.56
N PHE A 96 24.52 16.53 -27.69
CA PHE A 96 23.20 16.75 -27.12
C PHE A 96 23.25 16.73 -25.59
N ALA A 97 23.98 15.79 -24.99
CA ALA A 97 24.17 15.72 -23.54
C ALA A 97 24.90 16.97 -22.99
N GLU A 98 25.88 17.50 -23.71
CA GLU A 98 26.62 18.71 -23.34
C GLU A 98 25.75 19.97 -23.48
N VAL A 99 24.99 20.10 -24.57
CA VAL A 99 24.09 21.25 -24.77
C VAL A 99 22.95 21.26 -23.76
N MET A 100 22.42 20.09 -23.37
CA MET A 100 21.35 19.93 -22.37
C MET A 100 21.79 20.22 -20.93
N THR A 101 23.06 20.55 -20.66
CA THR A 101 23.51 20.95 -19.31
C THR A 101 23.09 22.37 -18.94
N ASP A 102 22.79 23.21 -19.92
CA ASP A 102 22.41 24.60 -19.75
C ASP A 102 20.95 24.71 -19.26
N THR A 103 20.70 25.40 -18.16
CA THR A 103 19.37 25.51 -17.54
C THR A 103 18.31 26.04 -18.51
N GLU A 104 18.70 26.95 -19.40
CA GLU A 104 17.80 27.52 -20.42
C GLU A 104 17.40 26.48 -21.48
N THR A 105 18.33 25.60 -21.86
CA THR A 105 18.06 24.52 -22.83
C THR A 105 17.16 23.44 -22.23
N LYS A 106 17.33 23.11 -20.95
CA LYS A 106 16.42 22.21 -20.23
C LYS A 106 15.00 22.76 -20.18
N HIS A 107 14.85 24.05 -19.94
CA HIS A 107 13.53 24.70 -19.93
C HIS A 107 12.84 24.59 -21.30
N HIS A 108 13.54 24.97 -22.37
CA HIS A 108 13.01 24.91 -23.75
C HIS A 108 12.67 23.50 -24.19
N TRP A 109 13.54 22.53 -23.89
CA TRP A 109 13.29 21.12 -24.19
C TRP A 109 11.99 20.64 -23.53
N ARG A 110 11.77 21.00 -22.27
CA ARG A 110 10.55 20.61 -21.54
C ARG A 110 9.32 21.28 -22.10
N GLU A 111 9.39 22.57 -22.44
CA GLU A 111 8.28 23.24 -23.13
C GLU A 111 7.91 22.50 -24.41
N MET A 112 8.91 22.12 -25.21
CA MET A 112 8.68 21.32 -26.42
C MET A 112 8.03 19.97 -26.11
N VAL A 113 8.51 19.23 -25.09
CA VAL A 113 7.93 17.94 -24.68
C VAL A 113 6.49 18.10 -24.19
N ILE A 114 6.21 19.13 -23.39
CA ILE A 114 4.88 19.45 -22.90
C ILE A 114 3.95 19.76 -24.08
N ASP A 115 4.38 20.60 -25.02
CA ASP A 115 3.57 20.99 -26.18
C ASP A 115 3.35 19.82 -27.15
N LEU A 116 4.33 18.93 -27.29
CA LEU A 116 4.17 17.68 -28.02
C LEU A 116 3.14 16.76 -27.34
N ALA A 117 3.18 16.65 -26.01
CA ALA A 117 2.17 15.92 -25.24
C ALA A 117 0.78 16.49 -25.48
N LYS A 118 0.63 17.82 -25.41
CA LYS A 118 -0.63 18.52 -25.67
C LYS A 118 -1.15 18.22 -27.08
N ALA A 119 -0.29 18.29 -28.09
CA ALA A 119 -0.65 18.03 -29.47
C ALA A 119 -1.12 16.58 -29.69
N GLU A 120 -0.45 15.60 -29.08
CA GLU A 120 -0.86 14.20 -29.14
C GLU A 120 -2.20 13.96 -28.43
N ILE A 121 -2.43 14.60 -27.28
CA ILE A 121 -3.72 14.54 -26.59
C ILE A 121 -4.83 15.09 -27.48
N VAL A 122 -4.65 16.28 -28.07
CA VAL A 122 -5.63 16.90 -28.96
C VAL A 122 -5.90 16.01 -30.18
N ARG A 123 -4.88 15.37 -30.74
CA ARG A 123 -5.03 14.42 -31.85
C ARG A 123 -5.80 13.16 -31.41
N GLY A 124 -5.55 12.66 -30.20
CA GLY A 124 -6.30 11.55 -29.61
C GLY A 124 -7.77 11.87 -29.42
N ILE A 125 -8.06 13.05 -28.87
CA ILE A 125 -9.41 13.58 -28.71
C ILE A 125 -10.12 13.67 -30.06
N ALA A 126 -9.47 14.25 -31.08
CA ALA A 126 -10.06 14.38 -32.42
C ALA A 126 -10.44 13.02 -33.02
N LYS A 127 -9.55 12.01 -32.92
CA LYS A 127 -9.85 10.65 -33.39
C LYS A 127 -11.02 10.00 -32.64
N MET A 128 -11.19 10.31 -31.35
CA MET A 128 -12.32 9.83 -30.56
C MET A 128 -13.62 10.49 -31.00
N HIS A 129 -13.59 11.79 -31.29
CA HIS A 129 -14.71 12.52 -31.88
C HIS A 129 -15.13 11.97 -33.24
N ASP A 130 -14.18 11.68 -34.12
CA ASP A 130 -14.45 11.05 -35.42
C ASP A 130 -15.13 9.68 -35.26
N ALA A 131 -14.87 8.99 -34.14
CA ALA A 131 -15.52 7.73 -33.77
C ALA A 131 -16.85 7.90 -33.02
N GLY A 132 -17.34 9.15 -32.84
CA GLY A 132 -18.56 9.47 -32.10
C GLY A 132 -18.45 9.19 -30.58
N LYS A 133 -17.23 9.15 -30.03
CA LYS A 133 -16.97 8.89 -28.61
C LYS A 133 -16.44 10.15 -27.93
N CYS A 134 -16.87 10.37 -26.71
CA CYS A 134 -16.25 11.35 -25.82
C CYS A 134 -15.18 10.66 -25.01
N GLU A 135 -13.96 11.20 -24.98
CA GLU A 135 -12.99 10.81 -23.97
C GLU A 135 -13.46 11.44 -22.65
N SER A 136 -13.96 10.61 -21.73
CA SER A 136 -13.96 10.99 -20.33
C SER A 136 -12.53 11.30 -19.96
N LEU A 137 -12.31 12.31 -19.12
CA LEU A 137 -10.98 12.64 -18.65
C LEU A 137 -10.42 11.46 -17.87
N ASP A 138 -9.72 10.60 -18.58
CA ASP A 138 -9.25 9.38 -18.00
C ASP A 138 -7.96 9.68 -17.26
N CYS A 139 -7.78 8.99 -16.15
CA CYS A 139 -6.52 8.85 -15.43
C CYS A 139 -5.30 8.74 -16.39
N ALA A 140 -5.50 8.11 -17.54
CA ALA A 140 -4.58 8.03 -18.65
C ALA A 140 -4.01 9.38 -19.18
N MET A 141 -4.83 10.44 -19.29
CA MET A 141 -4.38 11.76 -19.74
C MET A 141 -3.57 12.49 -18.66
N LEU A 142 -4.04 12.45 -17.41
CA LEU A 142 -3.28 12.96 -16.27
C LEU A 142 -1.94 12.24 -16.16
N ALA A 143 -1.95 10.93 -16.34
CA ALA A 143 -0.75 10.11 -16.33
C ALA A 143 0.24 10.52 -17.42
N TYR A 144 -0.25 10.85 -18.62
CA TYR A 144 0.58 11.33 -19.71
C TYR A 144 1.19 12.69 -19.44
N MET A 145 0.38 13.65 -18.99
CA MET A 145 0.89 15.00 -18.73
C MET A 145 1.87 15.00 -17.58
N ASN A 146 1.61 14.21 -16.53
CA ASN A 146 2.57 14.05 -15.45
C ASN A 146 3.90 13.46 -15.94
N GLU A 147 3.85 12.47 -16.85
CA GLU A 147 5.05 11.92 -17.49
C GLU A 147 5.79 13.02 -18.26
N ALA A 148 5.11 13.81 -19.08
CA ALA A 148 5.69 14.94 -19.79
C ALA A 148 6.32 16.00 -18.84
N LEU A 149 5.71 16.22 -17.67
CA LEU A 149 6.19 17.16 -16.65
C LEU A 149 7.38 16.62 -15.84
N ILE A 150 7.63 15.31 -15.85
CA ILE A 150 8.72 14.64 -15.10
C ILE A 150 9.89 14.23 -16.01
N VAL A 151 9.68 14.12 -17.33
CA VAL A 151 10.70 13.69 -18.30
C VAL A 151 11.78 14.77 -18.44
N GLY A 152 12.81 14.67 -17.60
CA GLY A 152 13.99 15.55 -17.58
C GLY A 152 15.33 14.88 -17.89
N GLU A 153 15.47 13.54 -17.87
CA GLU A 153 16.76 12.89 -18.15
C GLU A 153 16.63 11.56 -18.93
N SER A 154 17.57 11.33 -19.85
CA SER A 154 17.62 10.18 -20.76
C SER A 154 17.68 8.85 -20.00
N GLU A 155 17.21 7.78 -20.65
CA GLU A 155 17.18 6.42 -20.10
C GLU A 155 18.56 5.92 -19.62
N ASP A 156 19.64 6.43 -20.20
CA ASP A 156 21.02 6.05 -19.87
C ASP A 156 21.53 6.71 -18.59
N ARG A 157 21.14 7.96 -18.31
CA ARG A 157 21.32 8.54 -16.97
C ARG A 157 20.33 7.95 -15.98
N LEU A 158 19.12 7.61 -16.37
CA LEU A 158 18.20 6.89 -15.48
C LEU A 158 18.67 5.47 -15.13
N LYS A 159 19.69 4.92 -15.79
CA LYS A 159 20.38 3.69 -15.35
C LYS A 159 21.62 4.04 -14.52
N HIS A 160 22.45 4.98 -14.98
CA HIS A 160 23.71 5.33 -14.32
C HIS A 160 23.53 6.19 -13.05
N ASP A 161 22.65 7.19 -13.09
CA ASP A 161 22.19 7.99 -11.96
C ASP A 161 21.12 7.27 -11.14
N LEU A 162 20.46 6.20 -11.60
CA LEU A 162 19.65 5.38 -10.69
C LEU A 162 20.53 4.57 -9.75
N PHE A 163 21.65 4.01 -10.24
CA PHE A 163 22.65 3.40 -9.35
C PHE A 163 23.40 4.46 -8.52
N SER A 164 23.79 5.60 -9.11
CA SER A 164 24.43 6.71 -8.38
C SER A 164 23.50 7.41 -7.39
N ALA A 165 22.20 7.52 -7.67
CA ALA A 165 21.17 8.07 -6.78
C ALA A 165 20.68 7.05 -5.75
N ILE A 166 20.74 5.74 -6.00
CA ILE A 166 20.58 4.73 -4.94
C ILE A 166 21.76 4.83 -3.96
N GLN A 167 22.99 4.92 -4.47
CA GLN A 167 24.19 5.11 -3.64
C GLN A 167 24.20 6.47 -2.93
N LYS A 168 23.80 7.55 -3.62
CA LYS A 168 23.65 8.89 -3.05
C LYS A 168 22.43 9.01 -2.17
N ALA A 169 21.34 8.27 -2.34
CA ALA A 169 20.18 8.28 -1.43
C ALA A 169 20.40 7.39 -0.21
N GLN A 170 21.23 6.34 -0.31
CA GLN A 170 21.79 5.64 0.86
C GLN A 170 22.79 6.53 1.60
N LYS A 171 23.65 7.28 0.88
CA LYS A 171 24.57 8.24 1.49
C LYS A 171 23.88 9.51 1.99
N HIS A 172 22.80 9.97 1.33
CA HIS A 172 21.93 11.06 1.78
C HIS A 172 20.93 10.61 2.84
N SER A 173 20.54 9.34 2.98
CA SER A 173 19.79 8.92 4.17
C SER A 173 20.69 8.97 5.40
N GLU A 174 21.99 8.73 5.22
CA GLU A 174 23.03 8.96 6.23
C GLU A 174 23.33 10.45 6.46
N ASP A 175 23.41 11.30 5.42
CA ASP A 175 23.67 12.75 5.56
C ASP A 175 22.41 13.60 5.87
N ARG A 176 21.20 13.14 5.52
CA ARG A 176 19.90 13.69 6.01
C ARG A 176 19.69 13.42 7.51
N ARG A 177 20.51 12.56 8.15
CA ARG A 177 20.59 12.54 9.62
C ARG A 177 21.17 13.86 10.17
N LYS A 178 21.91 14.65 9.37
CA LYS A 178 22.50 15.95 9.76
C LYS A 178 21.79 17.17 9.15
N GLY A 179 21.26 17.09 7.92
CA GLY A 179 20.79 18.27 7.15
C GLY A 179 19.34 18.75 7.35
N VAL A 180 18.51 18.12 8.19
CA VAL A 180 17.06 18.45 8.30
C VAL A 180 16.76 19.84 8.91
N LYS A 181 17.78 20.56 9.41
CA LYS A 181 17.61 21.96 9.80
C LYS A 181 17.49 22.94 8.61
N GLU A 182 17.87 22.56 7.40
CA GLU A 182 17.84 23.45 6.22
C GLU A 182 16.63 23.20 5.29
N ALA A 183 16.09 21.98 5.26
CA ALA A 183 15.04 21.58 4.31
C ALA A 183 13.64 22.16 4.58
N ILE A 184 13.37 22.71 5.77
CA ILE A 184 12.08 23.36 6.07
C ILE A 184 12.05 24.83 5.60
N ARG A 185 13.17 25.35 5.07
CA ARG A 185 13.25 26.73 4.57
C ARG A 185 13.11 26.87 3.04
N GLU A 186 13.02 25.78 2.29
CA GLU A 186 12.83 25.79 0.84
C GLU A 186 11.43 25.27 0.46
N GLU A 187 10.42 26.08 0.77
CA GLU A 187 9.08 25.97 0.17
C GLU A 187 9.02 26.65 -1.21
N THR A 188 10.17 26.89 -1.83
CA THR A 188 10.24 27.41 -3.18
C THR A 188 11.39 26.75 -3.93
N VAL A 189 11.11 26.44 -5.20
CA VAL A 189 12.09 26.28 -6.29
C VAL A 189 12.77 24.92 -6.41
N LEU A 190 12.48 24.26 -7.55
CA LEU A 190 13.29 23.26 -8.26
C LEU A 190 13.94 22.17 -7.41
N ASP A 191 13.50 20.91 -7.58
CA ASP A 191 14.38 19.78 -7.26
C ASP A 191 15.72 20.01 -7.98
N GLU A 192 16.82 20.15 -7.24
CA GLU A 192 18.16 20.47 -7.76
C GLU A 192 18.58 19.52 -8.90
N SER A 193 17.94 18.34 -8.96
CA SER A 193 18.07 17.35 -10.03
C SER A 193 17.65 17.87 -11.41
N GLY A 194 16.84 18.94 -11.48
CA GLY A 194 16.30 19.42 -12.75
C GLY A 194 15.48 18.33 -13.47
N THR A 195 14.77 17.49 -12.73
CA THR A 195 13.91 16.43 -13.31
C THR A 195 12.46 16.89 -13.48
N ARG A 196 11.93 17.72 -12.57
CA ARG A 196 10.53 18.20 -12.60
C ARG A 196 10.35 19.54 -13.31
N ALA A 197 9.25 19.70 -14.04
CA ALA A 197 8.81 20.97 -14.64
C ALA A 197 8.67 22.09 -13.61
N THR A 198 8.78 23.34 -14.06
CA THR A 198 8.64 24.52 -13.19
C THR A 198 7.20 24.66 -12.70
N ALA A 199 6.98 25.32 -11.56
CA ALA A 199 5.62 25.57 -11.04
C ALA A 199 4.74 26.35 -12.04
N VAL A 200 5.36 27.21 -12.85
CA VAL A 200 4.69 27.94 -13.94
C VAL A 200 4.25 26.98 -15.05
N GLN A 201 5.13 26.09 -15.51
CA GLN A 201 4.81 25.06 -16.50
C GLN A 201 3.71 24.11 -16.00
N ILE A 202 3.76 23.71 -14.73
CA ILE A 202 2.74 22.86 -14.10
C ILE A 202 1.39 23.57 -14.04
N THR A 203 1.36 24.85 -13.64
CA THR A 203 0.12 25.64 -13.57
C THR A 203 -0.47 25.84 -14.96
N ALA A 204 0.33 26.26 -15.93
CA ALA A 204 -0.10 26.43 -17.32
C ALA A 204 -0.61 25.11 -17.93
N THR A 205 0.04 23.99 -17.60
CA THR A 205 -0.39 22.65 -18.04
C THR A 205 -1.71 22.24 -17.40
N ALA A 206 -1.91 22.51 -16.12
CA ALA A 206 -3.16 22.21 -15.41
C ALA A 206 -4.34 23.06 -15.94
N ASP A 207 -4.10 24.35 -16.21
CA ASP A 207 -5.10 25.25 -16.80
C ASP A 207 -5.48 24.80 -18.22
N TRP A 208 -4.49 24.53 -19.05
CA TRP A 208 -4.70 23.99 -20.40
C TRP A 208 -5.51 22.70 -20.35
N PHE A 209 -5.11 21.77 -19.48
CA PHE A 209 -5.75 20.47 -19.32
C PHE A 209 -7.23 20.60 -18.92
N ALA A 210 -7.55 21.48 -17.97
CA ALA A 210 -8.93 21.73 -17.55
C ALA A 210 -9.78 22.34 -18.68
N ARG A 211 -9.25 23.32 -19.42
CA ARG A 211 -9.97 23.94 -20.54
C ARG A 211 -10.22 22.95 -21.66
N THR A 212 -9.19 22.24 -22.11
CA THR A 212 -9.31 21.23 -23.16
C THR A 212 -10.34 20.15 -22.80
N PHE A 213 -10.43 19.77 -21.52
CA PHE A 213 -11.46 18.86 -21.07
C PHE A 213 -12.88 19.41 -21.24
N TYR A 214 -13.16 20.61 -20.71
CA TYR A 214 -14.51 21.17 -20.77
C TYR A 214 -14.91 21.59 -22.19
N GLU A 215 -13.96 22.02 -23.03
CA GLU A 215 -14.17 22.18 -24.46
C GLU A 215 -14.58 20.86 -25.13
N ASN A 216 -13.98 19.75 -24.71
CA ASN A 216 -14.31 18.42 -25.21
C ASN A 216 -15.74 18.02 -24.83
N VAL A 217 -16.08 18.18 -23.54
CA VAL A 217 -17.41 17.92 -23.00
C VAL A 217 -18.46 18.77 -23.72
N PHE A 218 -18.18 20.06 -23.91
CA PHE A 218 -19.09 20.99 -24.60
C PHE A 218 -19.38 20.54 -26.05
N LYS A 219 -18.35 20.13 -26.80
CA LYS A 219 -18.52 19.64 -28.19
C LYS A 219 -19.40 18.39 -28.27
N VAL A 220 -19.30 17.48 -27.30
CA VAL A 220 -20.10 16.25 -27.27
C VAL A 220 -21.53 16.52 -26.81
N CYS A 221 -21.68 17.41 -25.83
CA CYS A 221 -22.98 17.81 -25.31
C CYS A 221 -23.65 18.85 -26.22
N GLY A 222 -23.91 18.49 -27.49
CA GLY A 222 -24.48 19.38 -28.52
C GLY A 222 -25.88 19.95 -28.25
N HIS A 223 -26.45 19.71 -27.06
CA HIS A 223 -27.73 20.26 -26.60
C HIS A 223 -27.57 21.45 -25.62
N LEU A 224 -26.34 21.76 -25.21
CA LEU A 224 -26.07 22.86 -24.29
C LEU A 224 -26.17 24.20 -25.03
N LYS A 225 -27.09 25.07 -24.57
CA LYS A 225 -27.26 26.44 -25.10
C LYS A 225 -26.28 27.36 -24.38
N GLY A 226 -25.28 27.86 -25.10
CA GLY A 226 -24.30 28.86 -24.64
C GLY A 226 -23.34 29.20 -25.77
N ASP A 227 -22.70 30.37 -25.71
CA ASP A 227 -21.82 30.85 -26.78
C ASP A 227 -20.45 30.16 -26.73
N THR A 228 -19.93 29.83 -25.55
CA THR A 228 -18.64 29.12 -25.39
C THR A 228 -18.61 28.17 -24.18
N ALA A 229 -17.70 27.18 -24.22
CA ALA A 229 -17.44 26.27 -23.09
C ALA A 229 -16.90 27.01 -21.86
N GLU A 230 -16.13 28.08 -22.06
CA GLU A 230 -15.54 28.88 -20.98
C GLU A 230 -16.62 29.59 -20.16
N GLU A 231 -17.64 30.16 -20.81
CA GLU A 231 -18.74 30.82 -20.11
C GLU A 231 -19.59 29.83 -19.33
N MET A 232 -19.85 28.65 -19.90
CA MET A 232 -20.71 27.65 -19.28
C MET A 232 -20.04 26.93 -18.10
N PHE A 233 -18.73 26.67 -18.19
CA PHE A 233 -18.00 25.87 -17.21
C PHE A 233 -16.91 26.67 -16.49
N ALA A 234 -17.02 28.00 -16.43
CA ALA A 234 -15.98 28.87 -15.86
C ALA A 234 -15.52 28.43 -14.45
N LYS A 235 -16.48 28.09 -13.59
CA LYS A 235 -16.21 27.68 -12.20
C LYS A 235 -15.56 26.29 -12.15
N GLU A 236 -16.06 25.36 -12.95
CA GLU A 236 -15.62 23.98 -13.00
C GLU A 236 -14.21 23.87 -13.61
N ILE A 237 -13.89 24.67 -14.64
CA ILE A 237 -12.55 24.77 -15.22
C ILE A 237 -11.53 25.17 -14.15
N VAL A 238 -11.82 26.23 -13.37
CA VAL A 238 -10.91 26.70 -12.31
C VAL A 238 -10.73 25.65 -11.21
N MET A 239 -11.81 24.98 -10.80
CA MET A 239 -11.75 23.91 -9.80
C MET A 239 -10.90 22.73 -10.30
N MET A 240 -11.14 22.29 -11.53
CA MET A 240 -10.42 21.19 -12.17
C MET A 240 -8.93 21.51 -12.33
N ALA A 241 -8.60 22.72 -12.78
CA ALA A 241 -7.22 23.18 -12.90
C ALA A 241 -6.52 23.19 -11.53
N THR A 242 -7.21 23.64 -10.48
CA THR A 242 -6.69 23.63 -9.11
C THR A 242 -6.40 22.19 -8.66
N HIS A 243 -7.31 21.24 -8.88
CA HIS A 243 -7.11 19.84 -8.52
C HIS A 243 -5.97 19.19 -9.32
N ALA A 244 -5.92 19.39 -10.65
CA ALA A 244 -4.86 18.87 -11.49
C ALA A 244 -3.49 19.43 -11.09
N ARG A 245 -3.41 20.74 -10.79
CA ARG A 245 -2.19 21.38 -10.28
C ARG A 245 -1.74 20.76 -8.97
N SER A 246 -2.64 20.57 -8.01
CA SER A 246 -2.30 19.93 -6.73
C SER A 246 -1.79 18.50 -6.91
N LEU A 247 -2.39 17.72 -7.81
CA LEU A 247 -1.90 16.38 -8.15
C LEU A 247 -0.51 16.42 -8.79
N PHE A 248 -0.31 17.28 -9.80
CA PHE A 248 1.00 17.43 -10.47
C PHE A 248 2.10 18.00 -9.58
N LEU A 249 1.75 18.67 -8.47
CA LEU A 249 2.70 19.15 -7.46
C LEU A 249 2.96 18.12 -6.35
N SER A 250 2.02 17.21 -6.11
CA SER A 250 2.16 16.17 -5.08
C SER A 250 3.37 15.28 -5.35
N SER A 251 4.12 14.94 -4.30
CA SER A 251 5.18 13.93 -4.34
C SER A 251 4.62 12.49 -4.26
N CYS A 252 3.33 12.36 -3.94
CA CYS A 252 2.64 11.09 -3.80
C CYS A 252 1.88 10.69 -5.08
N PHE A 253 1.93 11.49 -6.14
CA PHE A 253 1.26 11.21 -7.40
C PHE A 253 2.25 10.58 -8.40
N TYR A 254 2.03 9.30 -8.68
CA TYR A 254 2.87 8.48 -9.55
C TYR A 254 2.09 8.04 -10.78
N THR A 255 2.79 7.91 -11.90
CA THR A 255 2.18 7.57 -13.18
C THR A 255 2.99 6.49 -13.87
N ALA A 256 2.31 5.54 -14.52
CA ALA A 256 2.96 4.49 -15.29
C ALA A 256 2.13 4.13 -16.52
N ASN A 257 2.80 3.93 -17.65
CA ASN A 257 2.16 3.38 -18.84
C ASN A 257 2.16 1.84 -18.76
N VAL A 258 1.00 1.22 -18.94
CA VAL A 258 0.79 -0.23 -18.84
C VAL A 258 1.51 -1.00 -19.95
N TRP A 259 1.77 -0.37 -21.10
CA TRP A 259 2.55 -0.94 -22.20
C TRP A 259 4.05 -0.99 -21.90
N GLN A 260 4.52 -0.22 -20.91
CA GLN A 260 5.87 -0.31 -20.36
C GLN A 260 5.87 -1.18 -19.10
N LEU A 261 5.46 -2.45 -19.24
CA LEU A 261 5.19 -3.36 -18.12
C LEU A 261 6.38 -3.46 -17.14
N GLU A 262 7.61 -3.50 -17.64
CA GLU A 262 8.81 -3.58 -16.79
C GLU A 262 9.03 -2.32 -15.96
N ALA A 263 8.83 -1.13 -16.55
CA ALA A 263 8.93 0.14 -15.84
C ALA A 263 7.79 0.30 -14.81
N ALA A 264 6.56 -0.07 -15.18
CA ALA A 264 5.41 -0.07 -14.29
C ALA A 264 5.60 -1.04 -13.11
N LYS A 265 6.14 -2.25 -13.37
CA LYS A 265 6.47 -3.24 -12.34
C LYS A 265 7.58 -2.73 -11.43
N ALA A 266 8.65 -2.15 -11.97
CA ALA A 266 9.72 -1.56 -11.18
C ALA A 266 9.21 -0.42 -10.29
N LEU A 267 8.37 0.47 -10.83
CA LEU A 267 7.73 1.53 -10.06
C LEU A 267 6.81 0.95 -8.98
N MET A 268 5.99 -0.04 -9.31
CA MET A 268 5.12 -0.71 -8.36
C MET A 268 5.92 -1.38 -7.24
N LEU A 269 6.99 -2.10 -7.55
CA LEU A 269 7.89 -2.71 -6.55
C LEU A 269 8.60 -1.66 -5.68
N ARG A 270 8.78 -0.44 -6.20
CA ARG A 270 9.33 0.69 -5.44
C ARG A 270 8.28 1.32 -4.52
N LEU A 271 7.04 1.49 -5.00
CA LEU A 271 5.93 2.09 -4.26
C LEU A 271 5.39 1.13 -3.20
N VAL A 272 5.14 -0.09 -3.61
CA VAL A 272 4.90 -1.24 -2.76
C VAL A 272 6.27 -1.65 -2.25
N ARG A 273 6.80 -0.92 -1.27
CA ARG A 273 7.94 -1.35 -0.46
C ARG A 273 7.60 -2.72 0.12
N LEU A 274 7.91 -3.78 -0.62
CA LEU A 274 7.54 -5.17 -0.33
C LEU A 274 8.15 -5.64 0.99
N ASP A 275 9.17 -4.94 1.47
CA ASP A 275 9.66 -5.01 2.83
C ASP A 275 9.64 -3.61 3.47
N ARG A 276 8.51 -3.21 4.07
CA ARG A 276 8.52 -2.21 5.17
C ARG A 276 9.04 -2.82 6.48
N LEU A 277 9.81 -3.90 6.41
CA LEU A 277 10.50 -4.43 7.57
C LEU A 277 11.49 -3.35 8.02
N PRO A 278 11.43 -2.90 9.28
CA PRO A 278 12.39 -1.95 9.80
C PRO A 278 13.79 -2.57 9.74
N GLU A 279 14.78 -1.82 9.25
CA GLU A 279 16.19 -2.28 9.19
C GLU A 279 16.70 -2.72 10.57
N TYR A 280 16.16 -2.12 11.63
CA TYR A 280 16.49 -2.41 13.02
C TYR A 280 15.22 -2.53 13.83
N THR A 281 15.09 -3.63 14.57
CA THR A 281 14.06 -3.78 15.61
C THR A 281 14.75 -3.62 16.96
N SER A 282 14.21 -2.75 17.81
CA SER A 282 14.72 -2.57 19.17
C SER A 282 14.64 -3.90 19.94
N ALA A 283 15.57 -4.13 20.88
CA ALA A 283 15.54 -5.34 21.72
C ALA A 283 14.21 -5.44 22.50
N GLN A 284 13.66 -4.31 22.94
CA GLN A 284 12.34 -4.22 23.55
C GLN A 284 11.23 -4.69 22.59
N GLY A 285 11.25 -4.23 21.33
CA GLY A 285 10.32 -4.66 20.30
C GLY A 285 10.35 -6.17 20.05
N LEU A 286 11.54 -6.78 20.06
CA LEU A 286 11.70 -8.24 19.92
C LEU A 286 11.13 -9.01 21.11
N LEU A 287 11.35 -8.52 22.34
CA LEU A 287 10.76 -9.13 23.54
C LEU A 287 9.23 -9.02 23.53
N LEU A 288 8.68 -7.84 23.19
CA LEU A 288 7.24 -7.63 23.05
C LEU A 288 6.63 -8.55 21.98
N LEU A 289 7.31 -8.71 20.83
CA LEU A 289 6.87 -9.62 19.77
C LEU A 289 6.87 -11.08 20.24
N ARG A 290 7.92 -11.52 20.94
CA ARG A 290 7.98 -12.88 21.49
C ARG A 290 6.83 -13.10 22.47
N ASP A 291 6.63 -12.16 23.39
CA ASP A 291 5.55 -12.23 24.38
C ASP A 291 4.19 -12.28 23.68
N ALA A 292 3.94 -11.42 22.68
CA ALA A 292 2.69 -11.41 21.93
C ALA A 292 2.42 -12.74 21.21
N TRP A 293 3.44 -13.37 20.60
CA TRP A 293 3.29 -14.69 19.98
C TRP A 293 2.96 -15.78 21.00
N CYS A 294 3.59 -15.76 22.17
CA CYS A 294 3.22 -16.68 23.25
C CYS A 294 1.75 -16.52 23.66
N GLU A 295 1.22 -15.29 23.67
CA GLU A 295 -0.20 -15.05 23.97
C GLU A 295 -1.14 -15.53 22.86
N VAL A 296 -0.74 -15.39 21.59
CA VAL A 296 -1.46 -15.99 20.44
C VAL A 296 -1.55 -17.51 20.59
N ASP A 297 -0.44 -18.16 20.94
CA ASP A 297 -0.36 -19.61 21.11
C ASP A 297 -1.24 -20.08 22.28
N VAL A 298 -1.18 -19.41 23.43
CA VAL A 298 -2.01 -19.75 24.59
C VAL A 298 -3.49 -19.52 24.29
N ALA A 299 -3.85 -18.39 23.67
CA ALA A 299 -5.24 -18.12 23.28
C ALA A 299 -5.77 -19.17 22.30
N SER A 300 -4.95 -19.58 21.34
CA SER A 300 -5.28 -20.63 20.36
C SER A 300 -5.43 -22.01 21.03
N HIS A 301 -4.51 -22.36 21.93
CA HIS A 301 -4.57 -23.61 22.69
C HIS A 301 -5.83 -23.69 23.56
N LEU A 302 -6.15 -22.61 24.29
CA LEU A 302 -7.37 -22.51 25.09
C LEU A 302 -8.63 -22.58 24.22
N ALA A 303 -8.62 -21.91 23.06
CA ALA A 303 -9.72 -21.96 22.10
C ALA A 303 -10.00 -23.42 21.69
N ASP A 304 -8.96 -24.20 21.37
CA ASP A 304 -9.12 -25.61 20.99
C ASP A 304 -9.57 -26.50 22.14
N LYS A 305 -9.17 -26.20 23.38
CA LYS A 305 -9.71 -26.87 24.58
C LYS A 305 -11.21 -26.62 24.72
N TYR A 306 -11.67 -25.37 24.63
CA TYR A 306 -13.10 -25.05 24.70
C TYR A 306 -13.90 -25.62 23.52
N LYS A 307 -13.31 -25.69 22.32
CA LYS A 307 -13.89 -26.36 21.15
C LYS A 307 -14.14 -27.84 21.42
N ARG A 308 -13.17 -28.54 22.02
CA ARG A 308 -13.31 -29.96 22.40
C ARG A 308 -14.43 -30.16 23.42
N ILE A 309 -14.46 -29.34 24.48
CA ILE A 309 -15.53 -29.40 25.50
C ILE A 309 -16.90 -29.12 24.88
N CYS A 310 -17.02 -28.09 24.03
CA CYS A 310 -18.27 -27.77 23.35
C CYS A 310 -18.76 -28.92 22.46
N LYS A 311 -17.87 -29.56 21.71
CA LYS A 311 -18.22 -30.73 20.87
C LYS A 311 -18.66 -31.92 21.72
N ALA A 312 -17.95 -32.20 22.82
CA ALA A 312 -18.29 -33.29 23.72
C ALA A 312 -19.67 -33.10 24.35
N LEU A 313 -19.95 -31.92 24.91
CA LEU A 313 -21.27 -31.59 25.48
C LEU A 313 -22.39 -31.68 24.44
N PHE A 314 -22.13 -31.21 23.21
CA PHE A 314 -23.10 -31.29 22.13
C PHE A 314 -23.41 -32.73 21.69
N ILE A 315 -22.39 -33.60 21.62
CA ILE A 315 -22.59 -35.03 21.34
C ILE A 315 -23.46 -35.66 22.44
N VAL A 316 -23.13 -35.42 23.71
CA VAL A 316 -23.91 -35.93 24.86
C VAL A 316 -25.37 -35.43 24.78
N GLN A 317 -25.57 -34.14 24.49
CA GLN A 317 -26.90 -33.56 24.32
C GLN A 317 -27.70 -34.25 23.22
N ILE A 318 -27.10 -34.45 22.04
CA ILE A 318 -27.76 -35.15 20.92
C ILE A 318 -28.10 -36.58 21.32
N THR A 319 -27.18 -37.30 21.94
CA THR A 319 -27.42 -38.69 22.34
C THR A 319 -28.56 -38.82 23.36
N LEU A 320 -28.63 -37.92 24.34
CA LEU A 320 -29.72 -37.89 25.32
C LEU A 320 -31.06 -37.50 24.67
N ALA A 321 -31.06 -36.52 23.77
CA ALA A 321 -32.27 -36.12 23.04
C ALA A 321 -32.82 -37.27 22.18
N TRP A 322 -31.96 -37.98 21.46
CA TRP A 322 -32.32 -39.17 20.71
C TRP A 322 -32.85 -40.29 21.62
N LEU A 323 -32.21 -40.51 22.76
CA LEU A 323 -32.66 -41.51 23.74
C LEU A 323 -34.07 -41.20 24.26
N VAL A 324 -34.37 -39.93 24.58
CA VAL A 324 -35.71 -39.50 25.00
C VAL A 324 -36.75 -39.79 23.91
N VAL A 325 -36.47 -39.43 22.65
CA VAL A 325 -37.38 -39.68 21.53
C VAL A 325 -37.58 -41.18 21.27
N ALA A 326 -36.50 -41.96 21.29
CA ALA A 326 -36.56 -43.40 21.07
C ALA A 326 -37.35 -44.12 22.18
N MET A 327 -37.13 -43.76 23.45
CA MET A 327 -37.90 -44.31 24.57
C MET A 327 -39.37 -43.91 24.51
N ALA A 328 -39.67 -42.66 24.14
CA ALA A 328 -41.05 -42.21 23.96
C ALA A 328 -41.75 -42.97 22.83
N ALA A 329 -41.10 -43.13 21.68
CA ALA A 329 -41.63 -43.90 20.56
C ALA A 329 -41.84 -45.38 20.91
N ALA A 330 -40.88 -45.98 21.62
CA ALA A 330 -41.01 -47.35 22.11
C ALA A 330 -42.17 -47.50 23.10
N SER A 331 -42.38 -46.52 23.99
CA SER A 331 -43.53 -46.46 24.90
C SER A 331 -44.84 -46.49 24.13
N SER A 332 -45.00 -45.62 23.13
CA SER A 332 -46.21 -45.54 22.31
C SER A 332 -46.46 -46.81 21.49
N PHE A 333 -45.40 -47.41 20.94
CA PHE A 333 -45.53 -48.65 20.17
C PHE A 333 -45.93 -49.83 21.06
N LEU A 334 -45.33 -49.94 22.25
CA LEU A 334 -45.71 -50.96 23.22
C LEU A 334 -47.18 -50.77 23.59
N GLU A 335 -47.60 -49.58 24.02
CA GLU A 335 -49.02 -49.30 24.37
C GLU A 335 -50.00 -49.75 23.27
N ALA A 336 -49.69 -49.47 21.99
CA ALA A 336 -50.52 -49.89 20.87
C ALA A 336 -50.54 -51.41 20.66
N ALA A 337 -49.39 -52.09 20.81
CA ALA A 337 -49.29 -53.54 20.69
C ALA A 337 -50.07 -54.27 21.79
N TRP A 338 -49.98 -53.79 23.05
CA TRP A 338 -50.67 -54.41 24.19
C TRP A 338 -52.20 -54.26 24.12
N MET A 339 -52.72 -53.18 23.52
CA MET A 339 -54.18 -53.03 23.31
C MET A 339 -54.79 -54.10 22.40
N SER A 340 -53.99 -54.86 21.65
CA SER A 340 -54.49 -55.87 20.71
C SER A 340 -54.69 -57.26 21.31
N ASP A 341 -54.18 -57.55 22.52
CA ASP A 341 -54.29 -58.87 23.15
C ASP A 341 -55.09 -58.81 24.47
N PRO A 342 -56.38 -59.23 24.48
CA PRO A 342 -57.25 -59.15 25.65
C PRO A 342 -56.86 -60.11 26.79
N CYS A 343 -55.90 -61.03 26.60
CA CYS A 343 -55.46 -61.95 27.65
C CYS A 343 -54.24 -61.46 28.46
N ALA A 344 -53.65 -60.30 28.13
CA ALA A 344 -52.42 -59.81 28.74
C ALA A 344 -52.60 -58.94 30.02
N ASP A 345 -53.81 -58.88 30.58
CA ASP A 345 -54.25 -57.86 31.55
C ASP A 345 -53.44 -57.77 32.87
N GLN A 346 -52.69 -58.82 33.25
CA GLN A 346 -51.97 -58.86 34.53
C GLN A 346 -50.50 -58.40 34.47
N ALA A 347 -49.84 -58.45 33.31
CA ALA A 347 -48.46 -57.98 33.16
C ALA A 347 -48.37 -56.46 32.88
N ILE A 348 -49.50 -55.82 32.59
CA ILE A 348 -49.59 -54.45 32.04
C ILE A 348 -49.32 -53.36 33.08
N SER A 349 -49.50 -53.61 34.39
CA SER A 349 -49.44 -52.51 35.38
C SER A 349 -48.04 -52.08 35.82
N ILE A 350 -46.98 -52.89 35.60
CA ILE A 350 -45.65 -52.63 36.19
C ILE A 350 -44.69 -51.97 35.20
N TYR A 351 -44.70 -52.37 33.93
CA TYR A 351 -43.79 -51.85 32.90
C TYR A 351 -43.96 -50.37 32.51
N PRO A 352 -45.18 -49.79 32.43
CA PRO A 352 -45.32 -48.38 32.01
C PRO A 352 -44.68 -47.41 33.01
N GLY A 353 -44.70 -47.75 34.31
CA GLY A 353 -44.11 -46.91 35.35
C GLY A 353 -42.59 -46.77 35.24
N ILE A 354 -41.89 -47.88 34.95
CA ILE A 354 -40.42 -47.87 34.83
C ILE A 354 -39.98 -47.09 33.60
N LEU A 355 -40.64 -47.30 32.45
CA LEU A 355 -40.28 -46.59 31.21
C LEU A 355 -40.53 -45.08 31.34
N GLN A 356 -41.64 -44.68 31.96
CA GLN A 356 -41.93 -43.27 32.24
C GLN A 356 -40.88 -42.63 33.17
N GLN A 357 -40.44 -43.35 34.21
CA GLN A 357 -39.36 -42.89 35.09
C GLN A 357 -38.03 -42.75 34.35
N LEU A 358 -37.70 -43.68 33.45
CA LEU A 358 -36.48 -43.59 32.62
C LEU A 358 -36.53 -42.43 31.63
N ILE A 359 -37.67 -42.18 30.98
CA ILE A 359 -37.88 -41.01 30.12
C ILE A 359 -37.70 -39.73 30.92
N PHE A 360 -38.31 -39.65 32.10
CA PHE A 360 -38.16 -38.50 33.00
C PHE A 360 -36.69 -38.29 33.41
N LEU A 361 -35.98 -39.34 33.81
CA LEU A 361 -34.58 -39.27 34.19
C LEU A 361 -33.69 -38.79 33.02
N ALA A 362 -33.91 -39.32 31.80
CA ALA A 362 -33.16 -38.89 30.62
C ALA A 362 -33.45 -37.42 30.26
N ALA A 363 -34.69 -36.95 30.44
CA ALA A 363 -35.04 -35.55 30.24
C ALA A 363 -34.37 -34.63 31.28
N VAL A 364 -34.30 -35.05 32.55
CA VAL A 364 -33.58 -34.32 33.61
C VAL A 364 -32.07 -34.27 33.34
N LEU A 365 -31.48 -35.37 32.87
CA LEU A 365 -30.07 -35.38 32.48
C LEU A 365 -29.81 -34.46 31.28
N LEU A 366 -30.72 -34.43 30.30
CA LEU A 366 -30.63 -33.53 29.15
C LEU A 366 -30.67 -32.06 29.59
N THR A 367 -31.59 -31.68 30.48
CA THR A 367 -31.65 -30.30 31.00
C THR A 367 -30.42 -29.96 31.82
N ALA A 368 -29.91 -30.88 32.65
CA ALA A 368 -28.65 -30.69 33.38
C ALA A 368 -27.46 -30.44 32.44
N VAL A 369 -27.34 -31.17 31.33
CA VAL A 369 -26.29 -30.96 30.32
C VAL A 369 -26.44 -29.59 29.64
N ILE A 370 -27.66 -29.18 29.30
CA ILE A 370 -27.92 -27.85 28.72
C ILE A 370 -27.54 -26.74 29.72
N SER A 371 -27.88 -26.89 31.00
CA SER A 371 -27.48 -25.97 32.07
C SER A 371 -25.97 -25.92 32.23
N LEU A 372 -25.28 -27.07 32.24
CA LEU A 372 -23.82 -27.13 32.28
C LEU A 372 -23.20 -26.42 31.07
N GLN A 373 -23.75 -26.62 29.87
CA GLN A 373 -23.28 -25.91 28.67
C GLN A 373 -23.46 -24.38 28.80
N GLY A 374 -24.58 -23.94 29.38
CA GLY A 374 -24.81 -22.53 29.71
C GLY A 374 -23.80 -21.98 30.71
N MET A 375 -23.52 -22.72 31.79
CA MET A 375 -22.54 -22.34 32.81
C MET A 375 -21.11 -22.25 32.25
N TYR A 376 -20.69 -23.24 31.46
CA TYR A 376 -19.35 -23.23 30.85
C TYR A 376 -19.21 -22.15 29.78
N ASN A 377 -20.31 -21.81 29.12
CA ASN A 377 -20.38 -20.84 28.03
C ASN A 377 -19.28 -21.08 26.96
N SER A 378 -19.01 -22.35 26.65
CA SER A 378 -17.84 -22.78 25.89
C SER A 378 -17.83 -22.28 24.44
N ARG A 379 -19.02 -22.11 23.84
CA ARG A 379 -19.19 -21.68 22.45
C ARG A 379 -18.76 -20.21 22.20
N PRO A 380 -19.30 -19.20 22.88
CA PRO A 380 -18.83 -17.82 22.69
C PRO A 380 -17.38 -17.65 23.16
N ARG A 381 -16.97 -18.30 24.26
CA ARG A 381 -15.58 -18.28 24.73
C ARG A 381 -14.58 -18.76 23.69
N TRP A 382 -14.83 -19.91 23.07
CA TRP A 382 -14.00 -20.43 21.97
C TRP A 382 -13.89 -19.43 20.82
N ARG A 383 -15.01 -18.84 20.39
CA ARG A 383 -15.02 -17.87 19.29
C ARG A 383 -14.26 -16.59 19.64
N GLN A 384 -14.46 -16.07 20.85
CA GLN A 384 -13.77 -14.87 21.32
C GLN A 384 -12.26 -15.10 21.48
N LEU A 385 -11.84 -16.24 22.02
CA LEU A 385 -10.43 -16.61 22.10
C LEU A 385 -9.78 -16.69 20.71
N ARG A 386 -10.47 -17.33 19.74
CA ARG A 386 -9.97 -17.45 18.37
C ARG A 386 -9.91 -16.10 17.65
N ASN A 387 -10.96 -15.29 17.79
CA ASN A 387 -10.97 -13.94 17.21
C ASN A 387 -9.92 -13.05 17.88
N GLY A 388 -9.72 -13.20 19.19
CA GLY A 388 -8.65 -12.56 19.95
C GLY A 388 -7.28 -12.92 19.39
N ALA A 389 -6.96 -14.21 19.26
CA ALA A 389 -5.70 -14.69 18.69
C ALA A 389 -5.44 -14.10 17.29
N ASN A 390 -6.42 -14.19 16.39
CA ASN A 390 -6.32 -13.62 15.03
C ASN A 390 -6.14 -12.09 15.05
N SER A 391 -6.80 -11.40 15.98
CA SER A 391 -6.67 -9.94 16.11
C SER A 391 -5.28 -9.54 16.62
N LEU A 392 -4.70 -10.29 17.54
CA LEU A 392 -3.33 -10.06 18.01
C LEU A 392 -2.31 -10.40 16.93
N GLU A 393 -2.53 -11.47 16.17
CA GLU A 393 -1.70 -11.81 15.01
C GLU A 393 -1.69 -10.67 13.97
N SER A 394 -2.86 -10.12 13.64
CA SER A 394 -2.97 -8.95 12.76
C SER A 394 -2.18 -7.74 13.31
N LEU A 395 -2.28 -7.49 14.61
CA LEU A 395 -1.55 -6.42 15.29
C LEU A 395 -0.03 -6.64 15.24
N ILE A 396 0.44 -7.87 15.43
CA ILE A 396 1.84 -8.27 15.26
C ILE A 396 2.31 -7.98 13.83
N TRP A 397 1.53 -8.36 12.82
CA TRP A 397 1.89 -8.10 11.41
C TRP A 397 1.93 -6.62 11.08
N MET A 398 0.98 -5.83 11.59
CA MET A 398 0.99 -4.38 11.44
C MET A 398 2.25 -3.76 12.07
N TYR A 399 2.67 -4.23 13.25
CA TYR A 399 3.90 -3.78 13.90
C TYR A 399 5.14 -4.14 13.08
N ARG A 400 5.23 -5.39 12.60
CA ARG A 400 6.36 -5.88 11.79
C ARG A 400 6.51 -5.10 10.49
N THR A 401 5.40 -4.71 9.87
CA THR A 401 5.38 -3.95 8.61
C THR A 401 5.34 -2.43 8.81
N ARG A 402 5.37 -1.95 10.07
CA ARG A 402 5.34 -0.52 10.40
C ARG A 402 4.19 0.23 9.71
N VAL A 403 2.99 -0.34 9.72
CA VAL A 403 1.78 0.25 9.12
C VAL A 403 0.74 0.65 10.15
N GLY A 404 -0.12 1.61 9.78
CA GLY A 404 -1.22 2.07 10.62
C GLY A 404 -0.70 2.75 11.88
N ARG A 405 -1.14 2.29 13.06
CA ARG A 405 -0.75 2.87 14.36
C ARG A 405 0.76 2.76 14.67
N PHE A 406 1.48 1.89 13.97
CA PHE A 406 2.93 1.68 14.14
C PHE A 406 3.77 2.37 13.05
N GLU A 407 3.15 3.21 12.23
CA GLU A 407 3.86 3.98 11.23
C GLU A 407 4.84 4.96 11.89
N ILE A 408 6.08 4.93 11.41
CA ILE A 408 7.12 5.83 11.87
C ILE A 408 6.91 7.15 11.11
N ASP A 409 6.28 8.10 11.78
CA ASP A 409 6.10 9.44 11.26
C ASP A 409 7.45 10.17 11.27
N ASP A 410 7.89 10.64 10.09
CA ASP A 410 9.14 11.37 9.93
C ASP A 410 9.18 12.66 10.76
N SER A 411 8.01 13.23 11.09
CA SER A 411 7.88 14.45 11.89
C SER A 411 8.12 14.23 13.39
N ASN A 412 7.90 13.01 13.90
CA ASN A 412 7.95 12.71 15.32
C ASN A 412 8.94 11.56 15.59
N ARG A 413 10.23 11.89 15.53
CA ARG A 413 11.40 10.98 15.63
C ARG A 413 11.63 10.33 17.00
N ARG A 414 10.57 10.07 17.75
CA ARG A 414 10.68 9.23 18.95
C ARG A 414 10.84 7.78 18.52
N ALA A 415 12.09 7.30 18.53
CA ALA A 415 12.46 5.95 18.10
C ALA A 415 11.78 4.85 18.94
N ASP A 416 11.24 5.18 20.10
CA ASP A 416 10.54 4.30 21.05
C ASP A 416 9.01 4.33 20.92
N ARG A 417 8.45 5.17 20.02
CA ARG A 417 7.01 5.27 19.81
C ARG A 417 6.36 3.94 19.40
N PRO A 418 6.84 3.20 18.38
CA PRO A 418 6.13 2.00 17.92
C PRO A 418 6.14 0.89 18.97
N GLU A 419 7.16 0.80 19.82
CA GLU A 419 7.22 -0.13 20.95
C GLU A 419 6.19 0.22 22.04
N LYS A 420 6.08 1.51 22.40
CA LYS A 420 5.09 1.97 23.38
C LYS A 420 3.66 1.76 22.88
N GLU A 421 3.42 2.04 21.60
CA GLU A 421 2.13 1.77 20.96
C GLU A 421 1.85 0.27 20.89
N LEU A 422 2.85 -0.57 20.63
CA LEU A 422 2.69 -2.03 20.63
C LEU A 422 2.32 -2.54 22.02
N GLU A 423 3.04 -2.08 23.05
CA GLU A 423 2.76 -2.41 24.43
C GLU A 423 1.34 -2.00 24.84
N ALA A 424 0.94 -0.76 24.53
CA ALA A 424 -0.40 -0.26 24.79
C ALA A 424 -1.46 -1.09 24.07
N ALA A 425 -1.25 -1.40 22.78
CA ALA A 425 -2.20 -2.15 21.98
C ALA A 425 -2.32 -3.63 22.41
N ILE A 426 -1.23 -4.25 22.88
CA ILE A 426 -1.28 -5.59 23.49
C ILE A 426 -2.06 -5.53 24.81
N ASN A 427 -1.82 -4.52 25.66
CA ASN A 427 -2.57 -4.36 26.91
C ASN A 427 -4.07 -4.16 26.66
N GLU A 428 -4.42 -3.30 25.69
CA GLU A 428 -5.80 -3.11 25.26
C GLU A 428 -6.43 -4.42 24.76
N TRP A 429 -5.70 -5.18 23.93
CA TRP A 429 -6.12 -6.48 23.46
C TRP A 429 -6.37 -7.47 24.62
N ARG A 430 -5.49 -7.51 25.62
CA ARG A 430 -5.67 -8.34 26.82
C ARG A 430 -6.95 -7.96 27.56
N ASP A 431 -7.20 -6.67 27.76
CA ASP A 431 -8.39 -6.19 28.44
C ASP A 431 -9.67 -6.57 27.68
N HIS A 432 -9.69 -6.39 26.36
CA HIS A 432 -10.79 -6.80 25.49
C HIS A 432 -11.01 -8.31 25.53
N LEU A 433 -9.94 -9.11 25.50
CA LEU A 433 -10.02 -10.56 25.56
C LEU A 433 -10.58 -11.03 26.92
N MET A 434 -10.07 -10.45 28.01
CA MET A 434 -10.48 -10.80 29.37
C MET A 434 -11.93 -10.40 29.66
N ALA A 435 -12.36 -9.24 29.16
CA ALA A 435 -13.74 -8.78 29.24
C ALA A 435 -14.67 -9.63 28.36
N GLY A 436 -14.29 -9.87 27.10
CA GLY A 436 -15.10 -10.62 26.14
C GLY A 436 -15.30 -12.07 26.53
N ALA A 437 -14.21 -12.80 26.80
CA ALA A 437 -14.24 -14.23 27.11
C ALA A 437 -14.71 -14.56 28.54
N GLY A 438 -15.00 -13.55 29.37
CA GLY A 438 -15.40 -13.74 30.76
C GLY A 438 -14.38 -14.58 31.53
N LEU A 439 -13.08 -14.32 31.28
CA LEU A 439 -11.97 -15.06 31.89
C LEU A 439 -11.61 -14.50 33.27
N LYS A 440 -12.07 -13.28 33.59
CA LYS A 440 -11.85 -12.64 34.91
C LYS A 440 -12.34 -13.50 36.07
N SER A 441 -13.37 -14.31 35.87
CA SER A 441 -13.93 -15.21 36.90
C SER A 441 -13.28 -16.60 36.93
N THR A 442 -12.34 -16.89 36.03
CA THR A 442 -11.68 -18.21 35.95
C THR A 442 -10.25 -18.13 36.45
N ASN A 443 -9.78 -19.19 37.12
CA ASN A 443 -8.39 -19.30 37.61
C ASN A 443 -7.33 -19.19 36.49
N ILE A 444 -7.74 -19.21 35.22
CA ILE A 444 -6.88 -18.97 34.05
C ILE A 444 -6.16 -17.62 34.15
N ASN A 445 -6.75 -16.61 34.80
CA ASN A 445 -6.07 -15.33 35.01
C ASN A 445 -4.81 -15.49 35.88
N GLN A 446 -4.83 -16.41 36.87
CA GLN A 446 -3.67 -16.69 37.72
C GLN A 446 -2.57 -17.41 36.95
N ASP A 447 -2.93 -18.36 36.07
CA ASP A 447 -1.94 -19.07 35.25
C ASP A 447 -1.26 -18.13 34.24
N PHE A 448 -2.03 -17.23 33.63
CA PHE A 448 -1.53 -16.32 32.60
C PHE A 448 -0.66 -15.19 33.20
N THR A 449 -1.08 -14.61 34.32
CA THR A 449 -0.33 -13.53 34.98
C THR A 449 0.81 -14.07 35.83
N GLY A 450 0.66 -15.25 36.44
CA GLY A 450 1.64 -15.87 37.30
C GLY A 450 2.96 -16.19 36.60
N PHE A 451 2.89 -16.79 35.40
CA PHE A 451 4.09 -17.10 34.63
C PHE A 451 4.87 -15.82 34.24
N ARG A 452 4.16 -14.77 33.83
CA ARG A 452 4.79 -13.50 33.46
C ARG A 452 5.34 -12.75 34.67
N ALA A 453 4.61 -12.73 35.78
CA ALA A 453 5.09 -12.16 37.04
C ALA A 453 6.36 -12.86 37.49
N GLN A 454 6.41 -14.19 37.40
CA GLN A 454 7.58 -14.98 37.73
C GLN A 454 8.77 -14.70 36.80
N GLN A 455 8.54 -14.56 35.48
CA GLN A 455 9.60 -14.17 34.54
C GLN A 455 10.11 -12.75 34.78
N LEU A 456 9.22 -11.79 35.05
CA LEU A 456 9.59 -10.41 35.40
C LEU A 456 10.40 -10.37 36.69
N GLU A 457 9.98 -11.13 37.70
CA GLU A 457 10.70 -11.24 38.97
C GLU A 457 12.09 -11.85 38.78
N GLN A 458 12.22 -12.90 37.97
CA GLN A 458 13.52 -13.49 37.61
C GLN A 458 14.41 -12.50 36.86
N ALA A 459 13.87 -11.76 35.89
CA ALA A 459 14.60 -10.75 35.15
C ALA A 459 15.09 -9.61 36.08
N HIS A 460 14.23 -9.16 37.00
CA HIS A 460 14.57 -8.13 37.98
C HIS A 460 15.69 -8.60 38.93
N GLN A 461 15.62 -9.86 39.39
CA GLN A 461 16.66 -10.47 40.21
C GLN A 461 18.01 -10.58 39.47
N GLN A 462 17.99 -10.90 38.17
CA GLN A 462 19.22 -10.95 37.35
C GLN A 462 19.83 -9.56 37.19
N LEU A 463 19.00 -8.54 36.94
CA LEU A 463 19.45 -7.16 36.75
C LEU A 463 20.05 -6.59 38.04
N GLN A 464 19.45 -6.88 39.20
CA GLN A 464 20.02 -6.55 40.51
C GLN A 464 21.37 -7.24 40.74
N LYS A 465 21.52 -8.52 40.37
CA LYS A 465 22.79 -9.24 40.47
C LYS A 465 23.88 -8.61 39.58
N GLN A 466 23.54 -8.20 38.35
CA GLN A 466 24.48 -7.50 37.47
C GLN A 466 24.91 -6.15 38.03
N GLN A 467 23.98 -5.37 38.57
CA GLN A 467 24.31 -4.09 39.23
C GLN A 467 25.22 -4.28 40.44
N GLN A 468 24.96 -5.30 41.28
CA GLN A 468 25.83 -5.64 42.41
C GLN A 468 27.23 -6.05 41.95
N GLN A 469 27.34 -6.85 40.89
CA GLN A 469 28.65 -7.24 40.32
C GLN A 469 29.42 -6.03 39.77
N GLN A 470 28.74 -5.11 39.09
CA GLN A 470 29.37 -3.87 38.61
C GLN A 470 29.87 -2.99 39.77
N GLN A 471 29.07 -2.86 40.83
CA GLN A 471 29.49 -2.12 42.03
C GLN A 471 30.70 -2.76 42.71
N GLN A 472 30.75 -4.10 42.83
CA GLN A 472 31.90 -4.81 43.37
C GLN A 472 33.17 -4.61 42.53
N GLN A 473 33.05 -4.65 41.20
CA GLN A 473 34.17 -4.39 40.30
C GLN A 473 34.69 -2.95 40.44
N GLN A 474 33.79 -1.97 40.56
CA GLN A 474 34.19 -0.57 40.79
C GLN A 474 34.90 -0.40 42.14
N GLN A 475 34.45 -1.07 43.20
CA GLN A 475 35.13 -1.03 44.50
C GLN A 475 36.51 -1.66 44.44
N GLN A 476 36.67 -2.79 43.75
CA GLN A 476 37.99 -3.41 43.57
C GLN A 476 38.94 -2.52 42.78
N GLN A 477 38.45 -1.82 41.74
CA GLN A 477 39.25 -0.85 40.99
C GLN A 477 39.65 0.39 41.80
N GLN A 478 38.88 0.76 42.83
CA GLN A 478 39.24 1.87 43.74
C GLN A 478 40.25 1.45 44.81
N GLN A 479 40.38 0.15 45.09
CA GLN A 479 41.34 -0.40 46.07
C GLN A 479 42.71 -0.71 45.46
N GLN A 480 42.76 -0.92 44.14
CA GLN A 480 44.00 -1.03 43.35
C GLN A 480 44.52 0.36 43.04
#